data_AF-A0A964ZP38-F1
#
_entry.id   AF-A0A964ZP38-F1
#
_cell.length_a   1.000
_cell.length_b   1.000
_cell.length_c   1.000
_cell.angle_alpha   90.00
_cell.angle_beta   90.00
_cell.angle_gamma   90.00
#
_symmetry.space_group_name_H-M   'P 1'
#
loop_
_entity.id
_entity.type
_entity.pdbx_description
1 polymer ?
#
loop_
_entity_poly.entity_id
_entity_poly.type
_entity_poly.pdbx_seq_one_letter_code
_entity_poly.pdbx_strand_id
1 'polypeptide(L)'
;GKASAILRVAFLYVRGTASVYLLGGSGSGADEIIAAAGGVDVGALNGLAAFTPLTAEAIVQADPDVVLVMTRGLESVGGIDGLLALPGVSSTRAATTRAVIAVDDDLLLSFGPRTGALIERLAEILRSFSSDA
;
A
#
# COMPACT_ATOMS: atom_id res chain seq x y z
N GLY A 1 27.98 2.92 -4.80
CA GLY A 1 26.87 2.75 -3.85
C GLY A 1 25.67 2.29 -4.64
N LYS A 2 24.94 1.26 -4.18
CA LYS A 2 23.70 0.81 -4.84
C LYS A 2 22.76 2.02 -4.95
N ALA A 3 22.27 2.32 -6.16
CA ALA A 3 21.14 3.22 -6.30
C ALA A 3 19.95 2.58 -5.56
N SER A 4 19.33 3.30 -4.62
CA SER A 4 18.12 2.83 -3.94
C SER A 4 17.02 2.71 -5.00
N ALA A 5 16.51 1.49 -5.20
CA ALA A 5 15.40 1.28 -6.13
C ALA A 5 14.14 1.94 -5.57
N ILE A 6 13.42 2.66 -6.43
CA ILE A 6 12.14 3.28 -6.09
C ILE A 6 11.11 2.15 -5.88
N LEU A 7 10.54 2.08 -4.68
CA LEU A 7 9.58 1.03 -4.33
C LEU A 7 8.22 1.29 -4.95
N ARG A 8 7.64 0.24 -5.52
CA ARG A 8 6.26 0.21 -6.01
C ARG A 8 5.34 -0.15 -4.85
N VAL A 9 4.41 0.73 -4.53
CA VAL A 9 3.52 0.59 -3.37
C VAL A 9 2.08 0.45 -3.86
N ALA A 10 1.36 -0.56 -3.36
CA ALA A 10 -0.09 -0.66 -3.53
C ALA A 10 -0.79 -0.18 -2.27
N PHE A 11 -1.71 0.77 -2.39
CA PHE A 11 -2.65 1.07 -1.31
C PHE A 11 -3.85 0.14 -1.40
N LEU A 12 -4.07 -0.68 -0.38
CA LEU A 12 -5.25 -1.53 -0.25
C LEU A 12 -6.16 -0.97 0.84
N TYR A 13 -7.38 -0.58 0.48
CA TYR A 13 -8.44 -0.31 1.43
C TYR A 13 -9.28 -1.58 1.60
N VAL A 14 -9.28 -2.14 2.80
CA VAL A 14 -9.94 -3.41 3.08
C VAL A 14 -10.89 -3.27 4.27
N ARG A 15 -12.06 -3.90 4.17
CA ARG A 15 -13.00 -4.16 5.26
C ARG A 15 -13.52 -5.59 5.11
N GLY A 16 -12.78 -6.55 5.67
CA GLY A 16 -13.02 -7.97 5.49
C GLY A 16 -14.40 -8.43 5.94
N THR A 17 -14.90 -7.90 7.06
CA THR A 17 -16.25 -8.19 7.57
C THR A 17 -17.38 -7.71 6.65
N ALA A 18 -17.10 -6.79 5.73
CA ALA A 18 -18.03 -6.27 4.74
C ALA A 18 -17.72 -6.77 3.31
N SER A 19 -16.71 -7.64 3.13
CA SER A 19 -16.21 -8.10 1.83
C SER A 19 -15.84 -6.96 0.87
N VAL A 20 -15.34 -5.84 1.41
CA VAL A 20 -14.89 -4.69 0.62
C VAL A 20 -13.37 -4.73 0.52
N TYR A 21 -12.86 -4.88 -0.69
CA TYR A 21 -11.43 -4.87 -0.99
C TYR A 21 -11.19 -3.97 -2.20
N LEU A 22 -10.50 -2.86 -2.01
CA LEU A 22 -10.28 -1.84 -3.02
C LEU A 22 -8.78 -1.58 -3.16
N LEU A 23 -8.33 -1.46 -4.41
CA LEU A 23 -7.02 -0.97 -4.79
C LEU A 23 -7.13 0.54 -5.04
N GLY A 24 -6.31 1.30 -4.33
CA GLY A 24 -6.18 2.74 -4.50
C GLY A 24 -5.51 3.09 -5.82
N GLY A 25 -6.00 4.14 -6.48
CA GLY A 25 -5.39 4.72 -7.67
C GLY A 25 -5.27 6.24 -7.57
N SER A 26 -5.22 6.92 -8.71
CA SER A 26 -5.12 8.38 -8.76
C SER A 26 -6.30 9.05 -8.08
N GLY A 27 -6.03 10.00 -7.19
CA GLY A 27 -7.05 10.72 -6.42
C GLY A 27 -7.62 9.93 -5.23
N SER A 28 -6.98 8.83 -4.84
CA SER A 28 -7.29 8.13 -3.59
C SER A 28 -6.80 8.90 -2.35
N GLY A 29 -5.85 9.80 -2.54
CA GLY A 29 -5.10 10.51 -1.50
C GLY A 29 -3.88 9.73 -1.03
N ALA A 30 -3.92 8.40 -1.07
CA ALA A 30 -2.75 7.57 -0.79
C ALA A 30 -1.68 7.73 -1.87
N ASP A 31 -2.07 7.99 -3.12
CA ASP A 31 -1.16 8.22 -4.24
C ASP A 31 -0.22 9.41 -3.98
N GLU A 32 -0.75 10.50 -3.44
CA GLU A 32 0.04 11.68 -3.06
C GLU A 32 0.98 11.42 -1.89
N ILE A 33 0.51 10.68 -0.87
CA ILE A 33 1.31 10.36 0.32
C ILE A 33 2.46 9.40 -0.02
N ILE A 34 2.17 8.38 -0.84
CA ILE A 34 3.17 7.44 -1.33
C ILE A 34 4.23 8.18 -2.14
N ALA A 35 3.81 9.05 -3.08
CA ALA A 35 4.72 9.84 -3.89
C ALA A 35 5.58 10.79 -3.04
N ALA A 36 4.98 11.48 -2.07
CA ALA A 36 5.69 12.38 -1.16
C ALA A 36 6.69 11.63 -0.27
N ALA A 37 6.43 10.37 0.07
CA ALA A 37 7.34 9.51 0.81
C ALA A 37 8.44 8.87 -0.06
N GLY A 38 8.46 9.12 -1.37
CA GLY A 38 9.46 8.61 -2.31
C GLY A 38 9.15 7.24 -2.92
N GLY A 39 7.93 6.74 -2.75
CA GLY A 39 7.43 5.55 -3.44
C GLY A 39 6.68 5.89 -4.73
N VAL A 40 6.24 4.86 -5.45
CA VAL A 40 5.34 4.99 -6.61
C VAL A 40 4.07 4.21 -6.34
N ASP A 41 2.92 4.88 -6.38
CA ASP A 41 1.61 4.22 -6.28
C ASP A 41 1.33 3.43 -7.57
N VAL A 42 1.17 2.11 -7.44
CA VAL A 42 0.96 1.23 -8.59
C VAL A 42 -0.43 1.37 -9.20
N GLY A 43 -1.46 1.72 -8.44
CA GLY A 43 -2.78 1.91 -9.01
C GLY A 43 -2.85 3.19 -9.83
N ALA A 44 -2.24 4.28 -9.33
CA ALA A 44 -2.10 5.53 -10.08
C ALA A 44 -1.24 5.33 -11.35
N LEU A 45 -0.13 4.60 -11.24
CA LEU A 45 0.74 4.27 -12.38
C LEU A 45 0.00 3.48 -13.48
N ASN A 46 -0.95 2.61 -13.10
CA ASN A 46 -1.76 1.84 -14.02
C ASN A 46 -3.07 2.54 -14.44
N GLY A 47 -3.25 3.82 -14.08
CA GLY A 47 -4.42 4.60 -14.47
C GLY A 47 -5.73 4.16 -13.80
N LEU A 48 -5.64 3.52 -12.63
CA LEU A 48 -6.82 3.14 -11.86
C LEU A 48 -7.51 4.37 -11.26
N ALA A 49 -8.84 4.30 -11.16
CA ALA A 49 -9.60 5.28 -10.41
C ALA A 49 -9.26 5.21 -8.91
N ALA A 50 -9.57 6.30 -8.19
CA ALA A 50 -9.29 6.46 -6.75
C ALA A 50 -9.56 5.21 -5.91
N PHE A 51 -10.69 4.53 -6.14
CA PHE A 51 -10.98 3.26 -5.50
C PHE A 51 -11.56 2.27 -6.51
N THR A 52 -10.74 1.28 -6.88
CA THR A 52 -11.10 0.23 -7.83
C THR A 52 -11.24 -1.10 -7.10
N PRO A 53 -12.26 -1.95 -7.37
CA PRO A 53 -12.33 -3.28 -6.78
C PRO A 53 -11.02 -4.06 -6.97
N LEU A 54 -10.51 -4.64 -5.88
CA LEU A 54 -9.32 -5.47 -5.93
C LEU A 54 -9.62 -6.76 -6.71
N THR A 55 -8.95 -6.94 -7.85
CA THR A 55 -8.95 -8.19 -8.59
C THR A 55 -7.57 -8.83 -8.52
N ALA A 56 -7.53 -10.16 -8.59
CA ALA A 56 -6.27 -10.90 -8.57
C ALA A 56 -5.37 -10.52 -9.76
N GLU A 57 -5.95 -10.31 -10.95
CA GLU A 57 -5.23 -9.88 -12.15
C GLU A 57 -4.59 -8.51 -11.97
N ALA A 58 -5.34 -7.52 -11.48
CA ALA A 58 -4.85 -6.15 -11.33
C ALA A 58 -3.66 -6.06 -10.36
N ILE A 59 -3.74 -6.74 -9.21
CA ILE A 59 -2.65 -6.67 -8.22
C ILE A 59 -1.43 -7.49 -8.62
N VAL A 60 -1.62 -8.61 -9.33
CA VAL A 60 -0.52 -9.41 -9.89
C VAL A 60 0.20 -8.66 -11.00
N GLN A 61 -0.54 -7.99 -11.89
CA GLN A 61 0.04 -7.16 -12.94
C GLN A 61 0.77 -5.95 -12.35
N ALA A 62 0.23 -5.37 -11.28
CA ALA A 62 0.86 -4.26 -10.57
C ALA A 62 2.13 -4.68 -9.81
N ASP A 63 2.21 -5.93 -9.34
CA ASP A 63 3.32 -6.54 -8.60
C ASP A 63 4.06 -5.56 -7.64
N PRO A 64 3.36 -5.07 -6.61
CA PRO A 64 3.93 -4.12 -5.67
C PRO A 64 5.06 -4.74 -4.86
N ASP A 65 6.07 -3.93 -4.53
CA ASP A 65 7.11 -4.25 -3.57
C ASP A 65 6.60 -4.16 -2.12
N VAL A 66 5.62 -3.28 -1.87
CA VAL A 66 5.05 -3.01 -0.54
C VAL A 66 3.53 -2.86 -0.63
N VAL A 67 2.79 -3.40 0.34
CA VAL A 67 1.37 -3.10 0.54
C VAL A 67 1.21 -2.07 1.68
N LEU A 68 0.62 -0.93 1.35
CA LEU A 68 0.15 0.07 2.32
C LEU A 68 -1.33 -0.19 2.62
N VAL A 69 -1.70 -0.21 3.89
CA VAL A 69 -3.06 -0.51 4.35
C VAL A 69 -3.40 0.31 5.59
N MET A 70 -4.70 0.46 5.88
CA MET A 70 -5.16 1.03 7.15
C MET A 70 -5.17 -0.03 8.26
N THR A 71 -4.87 0.37 9.49
CA THR A 71 -4.71 -0.56 10.63
C THR A 71 -5.98 -1.36 10.92
N ARG A 72 -7.15 -0.71 11.02
CA ARG A 72 -8.42 -1.43 11.26
C ARG A 72 -8.81 -2.30 10.08
N GLY A 73 -8.47 -1.88 8.86
CA GLY A 73 -8.63 -2.69 7.67
C GLY A 73 -7.81 -3.98 7.76
N LEU A 74 -6.52 -3.87 8.07
CA LEU A 74 -5.62 -5.01 8.24
C LEU A 74 -6.14 -6.01 9.30
N GLU A 75 -6.60 -5.50 10.44
CA GLU A 75 -7.22 -6.34 11.48
C GLU A 75 -8.47 -7.07 10.97
N SER A 76 -9.31 -6.39 10.19
CA SER A 76 -10.56 -6.97 9.66
C SER A 76 -10.39 -8.16 8.72
N VAL A 77 -9.18 -8.37 8.19
CA VAL A 77 -8.83 -9.50 7.33
C VAL A 77 -7.99 -10.56 8.04
N GLY A 78 -7.71 -10.40 9.35
CA GLY A 78 -6.89 -11.36 10.11
C GLY A 78 -5.40 -11.00 10.16
N GLY A 79 -5.07 -9.71 10.04
CA GLY A 79 -3.68 -9.24 10.12
C GLY A 79 -2.89 -9.47 8.83
N ILE A 80 -1.56 -9.42 8.94
CA ILE A 80 -0.64 -9.56 7.80
C ILE A 80 -0.89 -10.87 7.05
N ASP A 81 -1.01 -12.00 7.75
CA ASP A 81 -1.20 -13.29 7.09
C ASP A 81 -2.51 -13.35 6.30
N GLY A 82 -3.58 -12.79 6.86
CA GLY A 82 -4.86 -12.70 6.17
C GLY A 82 -4.85 -11.77 4.96
N LEU A 83 -4.18 -10.62 5.07
CA LEU A 83 -3.98 -9.69 3.95
C LEU A 83 -3.18 -10.36 2.81
N LEU A 84 -2.08 -11.02 3.15
CA LEU A 84 -1.20 -11.66 2.17
C LEU A 84 -1.83 -12.92 1.55
N ALA A 85 -2.84 -13.51 2.21
CA ALA A 85 -3.62 -14.63 1.66
C ALA A 85 -4.74 -14.19 0.69
N LEU A 86 -5.02 -12.90 0.55
CA LEU A 86 -6.03 -12.41 -0.39
C LEU A 86 -5.69 -12.82 -1.83
N PRO A 87 -6.70 -13.15 -2.67
CA PRO A 87 -6.47 -13.56 -4.05
C PRO A 87 -5.60 -12.56 -4.83
N GLY A 88 -4.53 -13.07 -5.45
CA GLY A 88 -3.56 -12.30 -6.21
C GLY A 88 -2.49 -11.62 -5.35
N VAL A 89 -2.82 -11.13 -4.15
CA VAL A 89 -1.83 -10.52 -3.23
C VAL A 89 -0.74 -11.53 -2.89
N SER A 90 -1.10 -12.79 -2.64
CA SER A 90 -0.18 -13.89 -2.33
C SER A 90 0.89 -14.15 -3.40
N SER A 91 0.67 -13.71 -4.63
CA SER A 91 1.59 -13.88 -5.76
C SER A 91 2.49 -12.66 -6.01
N THR A 92 2.42 -11.63 -5.17
CA THR A 92 3.20 -10.39 -5.33
C THR A 92 4.56 -10.46 -4.62
N ARG A 93 5.48 -9.59 -5.02
CA ARG A 93 6.74 -9.38 -4.29
C ARG A 93 6.50 -8.96 -2.84
N ALA A 94 5.54 -8.08 -2.58
CA ALA A 94 5.15 -7.69 -1.22
C ALA A 94 4.75 -8.88 -0.33
N ALA A 95 4.07 -9.89 -0.87
CA ALA A 95 3.75 -11.10 -0.11
C ALA A 95 4.98 -11.97 0.16
N THR A 96 5.86 -12.10 -0.83
CA THR A 96 7.10 -12.89 -0.72
C THR A 96 8.03 -12.31 0.35
N THR A 97 8.18 -10.98 0.38
CA THR A 97 9.01 -10.26 1.36
C THR A 97 8.26 -9.92 2.65
N ARG A 98 6.95 -10.17 2.68
CA ARG A 98 6.03 -9.78 3.76
C ARG A 98 6.08 -8.28 4.08
N ALA A 99 6.33 -7.46 3.06
CA ALA A 99 6.42 -6.01 3.17
C ALA A 99 5.03 -5.36 3.23
N VAL A 100 4.53 -5.15 4.45
CA VAL A 100 3.25 -4.50 4.73
C VAL A 100 3.48 -3.31 5.66
N ILE A 101 2.92 -2.17 5.30
CA ILE A 101 2.87 -0.97 6.14
C ILE A 101 1.43 -0.71 6.54
N ALA A 102 1.15 -0.73 7.84
CA ALA A 102 -0.12 -0.30 8.38
C ALA A 102 -0.02 1.15 8.87
N VAL A 103 -0.96 1.99 8.45
CA VAL A 103 -1.09 3.37 8.93
C VAL A 103 -2.43 3.51 9.67
N ASP A 104 -2.45 4.37 10.68
CA ASP A 104 -3.68 4.71 11.40
C ASP A 104 -4.75 5.26 10.43
N ASP A 105 -5.95 4.70 10.51
CA ASP A 105 -7.12 5.07 9.72
C ASP A 105 -7.44 6.58 9.79
N ASP A 106 -7.24 7.19 10.97
CA ASP A 106 -7.53 8.60 11.21
C ASP A 106 -6.40 9.53 10.72
N LEU A 107 -5.35 8.95 10.12
CA LEU A 107 -4.18 9.67 9.64
C LEU A 107 -4.05 9.58 8.11
N LEU A 108 -4.12 8.37 7.54
CA LEU A 108 -3.69 8.12 6.16
C LEU A 108 -4.42 8.94 5.10
N LEU A 109 -5.72 9.25 5.25
CA LEU A 109 -6.47 10.02 4.25
C LEU A 109 -7.00 11.35 4.80
N SER A 110 -6.50 11.78 5.95
CA SER A 110 -7.04 12.94 6.68
C SER A 110 -6.49 14.29 6.22
N PHE A 111 -5.32 14.32 5.57
CA PHE A 111 -4.60 15.53 5.14
C PHE A 111 -4.52 16.64 6.20
N GLY A 112 -4.40 16.25 7.49
CA GLY A 112 -4.35 17.16 8.61
C GLY A 112 -2.92 17.62 8.99
N PRO A 113 -2.75 18.34 10.12
CA PRO A 113 -1.45 18.83 10.60
C PRO A 113 -0.39 17.74 10.81
N ARG A 114 -0.81 16.48 10.93
CA ARG A 114 0.06 15.31 11.13
C ARG A 114 0.57 14.69 9.83
N THR A 115 0.13 15.18 8.67
CA THR A 115 0.48 14.60 7.35
C THR A 115 1.98 14.68 7.07
N GLY A 116 2.65 15.77 7.43
CA GLY A 116 4.11 15.88 7.26
C GLY A 116 4.87 14.80 8.05
N ALA A 117 4.50 14.59 9.31
CA ALA A 117 5.09 13.55 10.15
C ALA A 117 4.79 12.13 9.61
N LEU A 118 3.61 11.90 9.03
CA LEU A 118 3.30 10.64 8.34
C LEU A 118 4.25 10.42 7.16
N ILE A 119 4.41 11.42 6.29
CA ILE A 119 5.25 11.32 5.09
C ILE A 119 6.70 11.02 5.48
N GLU A 120 7.24 11.74 6.48
CA GLU A 120 8.61 11.50 6.99
C GLU A 120 8.79 10.06 7.49
N ARG A 121 7.84 9.56 8.28
CA ARG A 121 7.90 8.18 8.80
C ARG A 121 7.72 7.14 7.71
N LEU A 122 6.81 7.37 6.77
CA LEU A 122 6.62 6.46 5.64
C LEU A 122 7.90 6.40 4.78
N ALA A 123 8.56 7.54 4.55
CA ALA A 123 9.83 7.59 3.81
C ALA A 123 10.96 6.83 4.52
N GLU A 124 11.04 6.92 5.85
CA GLU A 124 11.98 6.11 6.65
C GLU A 124 11.75 4.61 6.48
N ILE A 125 10.49 4.16 6.56
CA ILE A 125 10.13 2.75 6.40
C ILE A 125 10.36 2.26 4.97
N LEU A 126 10.02 3.05 3.96
CA LEU A 126 10.27 2.68 2.56
C LEU A 126 11.78 2.52 2.30
N ARG A 127 12.63 3.36 2.89
CA ARG A 127 14.09 3.19 2.79
C ARG A 127 14.59 1.89 3.40
N SER A 128 14.00 1.40 4.51
CA SER A 128 14.41 0.12 5.10
C SER A 128 14.07 -1.08 4.22
N PHE A 129 12.99 -1.01 3.44
CA PHE A 129 12.69 -2.07 2.46
C PHE A 129 13.59 -2.02 1.22
N SER A 130 14.06 -0.83 0.82
CA SER A 130 14.96 -0.67 -0.34
C SER A 130 16.40 -1.13 -0.04
N SER A 131 16.84 -1.08 1.22
CA SER A 131 18.17 -1.56 1.62
C SER A 131 18.30 -3.08 1.63
N ASP A 132 17.18 -3.81 1.71
CA ASP A 132 17.13 -5.26 1.76
C ASP A 132 16.96 -5.90 0.36
N ALA A 133 16.83 -5.09 -0.70
CA ALA A 133 16.66 -5.50 -2.10
C ALA A 133 17.98 -5.56 -2.91
#